data_AF-A0A661PE67-F1
#
_entry.id   AF-A0A661PE67-F1
#
_cell.length_a   1.000
_cell.length_b   1.000
_cell.length_c   1.000
_cell.angle_alpha   90.00
_cell.angle_beta   90.00
_cell.angle_gamma   90.00
#
_symmetry.space_group_name_H-M   'P 1'
#
loop_
_entity.id
_entity.type
_entity.pdbx_description
1 polymer ?
#
loop_
_entity_poly.entity_id
_entity_poly.type
_entity_poly.pdbx_seq_one_letter_code
_entity_poly.pdbx_strand_id
1 'polypeptide(L)'
;YNTKTGTIESGGTEKIAVWMLDTDYDERSLFPRQVFFPMAGPKDGWARLAKNLEAEIDSELIEAYRGTVSLPFEVGENRRVAVKIVDDRDIESPKIVEVE
;
A
#
# COMPACT_ATOMS: atom_id res chain seq x y z
N TYR A 1 12.18 -11.48 5.80
CA TYR A 1 13.22 -12.09 6.65
C TYR A 1 12.70 -13.39 7.21
N ASN A 2 13.37 -14.50 6.94
CA ASN A 2 12.99 -15.82 7.44
C ASN A 2 13.72 -16.06 8.77
N THR A 3 13.00 -16.02 9.89
CA THR A 3 13.59 -16.19 11.24
C THR A 3 14.17 -17.59 11.47
N LYS A 4 13.77 -18.59 10.68
CA LYS A 4 14.29 -19.97 10.79
C LYS A 4 15.61 -20.15 10.06
N THR A 5 15.82 -19.43 8.96
CA THR A 5 17.02 -19.56 8.12
C THR A 5 17.97 -18.37 8.23
N GLY A 6 17.53 -17.25 8.81
CA GLY A 6 18.29 -16.01 8.90
C GLY A 6 18.43 -15.27 7.57
N THR A 7 17.72 -15.68 6.52
CA THR A 7 17.88 -15.12 5.16
C THR A 7 16.80 -14.10 4.81
N ILE A 8 17.15 -13.14 3.96
CA ILE A 8 16.19 -12.23 3.35
C ILE A 8 15.62 -12.92 2.10
N GLU A 9 14.45 -13.52 2.26
CA GLU A 9 13.66 -14.03 1.14
C GLU A 9 12.76 -12.89 0.62
N SER A 10 12.98 -12.48 -0.64
CA SER A 10 12.08 -11.57 -1.33
C SER A 10 10.82 -12.33 -1.73
N GLY A 11 9.65 -11.82 -1.36
CA GLY A 11 8.37 -12.31 -1.86
C GLY A 11 8.03 -11.69 -3.22
N GLY A 12 7.13 -12.32 -3.97
CA GLY A 12 6.52 -11.71 -5.14
C GLY A 12 5.38 -10.76 -4.75
N THR A 13 4.82 -10.06 -5.73
CA THR A 13 3.74 -9.10 -5.53
C THR A 13 2.46 -9.74 -4.99
N GLU A 14 2.27 -11.03 -5.22
CA GLU A 14 1.16 -11.84 -4.68
C GLU A 14 1.19 -12.01 -3.16
N LYS A 15 2.29 -11.59 -2.51
CA LYS A 15 2.49 -11.64 -1.06
C LYS A 15 2.29 -10.31 -0.37
N ILE A 16 1.84 -9.28 -1.09
CA ILE A 16 1.59 -7.96 -0.53
C ILE A 16 0.19 -7.93 0.10
N ALA A 17 0.15 -7.95 1.43
CA ALA A 17 -1.11 -7.84 2.17
C ALA A 17 -1.68 -6.41 2.06
N VAL A 18 -0.82 -5.40 2.27
CA VAL A 18 -1.15 -4.00 2.08
C VAL A 18 0.07 -3.22 1.63
N TRP A 19 -0.13 -2.22 0.78
CA TRP A 19 0.89 -1.20 0.55
C TRP A 19 0.30 0.20 0.56
N MET A 20 1.10 1.14 1.04
CA MET A 20 0.73 2.52 1.31
C MET A 20 1.66 3.45 0.55
N LEU A 21 1.09 4.48 -0.06
CA LEU A 21 1.80 5.50 -0.81
C LEU A 21 1.58 6.87 -0.19
N ASP A 22 2.67 7.48 0.25
CA ASP A 22 2.77 8.89 0.61
C ASP A 22 3.48 9.63 -0.53
N THR A 23 2.80 10.57 -1.17
CA THR A 23 3.29 11.27 -2.37
C THR A 23 4.10 12.53 -2.04
N ASP A 24 4.28 12.83 -0.75
CA ASP A 24 4.92 14.05 -0.26
C ASP A 24 5.57 13.83 1.12
N TYR A 25 6.45 12.84 1.20
CA TYR A 25 7.01 12.38 2.45
C TYR A 25 7.90 13.44 3.12
N ASP A 26 7.60 13.74 4.39
CA ASP A 26 8.20 14.81 5.19
C ASP A 26 9.43 14.38 6.02
N GLU A 27 9.93 13.15 5.79
CA GLU A 27 11.00 12.47 6.55
C GLU A 27 10.68 12.05 7.99
N ARG A 28 9.50 12.40 8.51
CA ARG A 28 9.15 12.15 9.91
C ARG A 28 8.12 11.06 10.06
N SER A 29 7.06 11.15 9.27
CA SER A 29 5.89 10.28 9.44
C SER A 29 5.27 9.99 8.08
N LEU A 30 4.81 8.75 7.92
CA LEU A 30 4.10 8.36 6.73
C LEU A 30 2.67 8.91 6.80
N PHE A 31 2.27 9.67 5.78
CA PHE A 31 0.90 10.14 5.59
C PHE A 31 0.36 9.57 4.26
N PRO A 32 -0.12 8.30 4.27
CA PRO A 32 -0.59 7.64 3.07
C PRO A 32 -1.78 8.39 2.45
N ARG A 33 -1.66 8.69 1.16
CA ARG A 33 -2.74 9.23 0.32
C ARG A 33 -3.44 8.13 -0.46
N GLN A 34 -2.76 7.03 -0.73
CA GLN A 34 -3.33 5.84 -1.35
C GLN A 34 -2.95 4.59 -0.54
N VAL A 35 -3.91 3.68 -0.35
CA VAL A 35 -3.73 2.43 0.40
C VAL A 35 -4.36 1.28 -0.37
N PHE A 36 -3.57 0.25 -0.64
CA PHE A 36 -3.94 -0.84 -1.54
C PHE A 36 -3.92 -2.18 -0.81
N PHE A 37 -4.83 -3.09 -1.17
CA PHE A 37 -4.91 -4.43 -0.59
C PHE A 37 -4.90 -5.52 -1.68
N PRO A 38 -3.74 -5.84 -2.28
CA PRO A 38 -3.66 -6.79 -3.41
C PRO A 38 -4.14 -8.21 -3.09
N MET A 39 -3.93 -8.65 -1.84
CA MET A 39 -4.38 -9.97 -1.40
C MET A 39 -5.84 -10.00 -0.93
N ALA A 40 -6.52 -8.87 -0.83
CA ALA A 40 -7.91 -8.86 -0.38
C ALA A 40 -8.81 -9.56 -1.40
N GLY A 41 -9.65 -10.48 -0.93
CA GLY A 41 -10.71 -11.06 -1.74
C GLY A 41 -11.89 -10.09 -1.95
N PRO A 42 -12.89 -10.48 -2.76
CA PRO A 42 -14.06 -9.64 -3.07
C PRO A 42 -14.84 -9.14 -1.84
N LYS A 43 -14.69 -9.83 -0.70
CA LYS A 43 -15.39 -9.53 0.57
C LYS A 43 -14.48 -8.92 1.65
N ASP A 44 -13.20 -8.72 1.35
CA ASP A 44 -12.17 -8.26 2.29
C ASP A 44 -11.63 -6.88 1.89
N GLY A 45 -10.72 -6.34 2.72
CA GLY A 45 -10.08 -5.04 2.48
C GLY A 45 -11.11 -3.91 2.39
N TRP A 46 -11.06 -3.15 1.29
CA TRP A 46 -11.96 -2.03 1.03
C TRP A 46 -13.44 -2.42 0.98
N ALA A 47 -13.81 -3.65 0.59
CA ALA A 47 -15.21 -4.09 0.58
C ALA A 47 -15.81 -4.14 1.99
N ARG A 48 -15.01 -4.52 2.99
CA ARG A 48 -15.42 -4.53 4.41
C ARG A 48 -15.49 -3.12 4.97
N LEU A 49 -14.55 -2.25 4.58
CA LEU A 49 -14.54 -0.85 4.99
C LEU A 49 -15.72 -0.07 4.39
N ALA A 50 -16.02 -0.25 3.09
CA ALA A 50 -17.17 0.33 2.41
C ALA A 50 -18.48 0.00 3.11
N LYS A 51 -18.67 -1.29 3.44
CA LYS A 51 -19.85 -1.76 4.18
C LYS A 51 -19.97 -1.13 5.56
N ASN A 52 -18.86 -0.96 6.28
CA ASN A 52 -18.87 -0.40 7.62
C ASN A 52 -19.07 1.12 7.66
N LEU A 53 -18.62 1.83 6.62
CA LEU A 53 -18.71 3.29 6.53
C LEU A 53 -20.06 3.78 5.99
N GLU A 54 -20.95 2.88 5.54
CA GLU A 54 -22.18 3.21 4.78
C GLU A 54 -21.93 4.20 3.63
N ALA A 55 -20.69 4.25 3.15
CA ALA A 55 -20.26 5.22 2.16
C ALA A 55 -20.67 4.72 0.76
N GLU A 56 -21.10 5.65 -0.10
CA GLU A 56 -21.23 5.41 -1.53
C GLU A 56 -19.83 5.27 -2.15
N ILE A 57 -19.21 4.10 -1.92
CA ILE A 57 -17.95 3.75 -2.58
C ILE A 57 -18.30 3.14 -3.93
N ASP A 58 -17.80 3.77 -4.99
CA ASP A 58 -17.87 3.21 -6.33
C ASP A 58 -17.08 1.89 -6.39
N SER A 59 -17.81 0.80 -6.61
CA SER A 59 -17.27 -0.56 -6.64
C SER A 59 -16.32 -0.80 -7.82
N GLU A 60 -16.42 -0.04 -8.91
CA GLU A 60 -15.50 -0.16 -10.03
C GLU A 60 -14.17 0.55 -9.71
N LEU A 61 -14.23 1.70 -9.04
CA LEU A 61 -13.03 2.43 -8.61
C LEU A 61 -12.25 1.70 -7.51
N ILE A 62 -12.95 0.93 -6.65
CA ILE A 62 -12.33 0.15 -5.58
C ILE A 62 -11.38 -0.93 -6.11
N GLU A 63 -11.62 -1.42 -7.33
CA GLU A 63 -10.82 -2.49 -7.92
C GLU A 63 -9.40 -2.01 -8.24
N ALA A 64 -9.23 -0.73 -8.58
CA ALA A 64 -7.92 -0.14 -8.78
C ALA A 64 -7.06 -0.17 -7.50
N TYR A 65 -7.70 -0.16 -6.32
CA TYR A 65 -7.01 -0.29 -5.03
C TYR A 65 -6.63 -1.73 -4.65
N ARG A 66 -6.89 -2.71 -5.53
CA ARG A 66 -6.36 -4.09 -5.42
C ARG A 66 -5.09 -4.29 -6.25
N GLY A 67 -4.65 -3.27 -6.99
CA GLY A 67 -3.46 -3.34 -7.83
C GLY A 67 -2.14 -3.19 -7.06
N THR A 68 -1.05 -3.43 -7.79
CA THR A 68 0.34 -3.15 -7.38
C THR A 68 0.91 -1.92 -8.08
N VAL A 69 0.03 -1.16 -8.74
CA VAL A 69 0.33 0.08 -9.46
C VAL A 69 -0.49 1.18 -8.80
N SER A 70 0.14 2.32 -8.52
CA SER A 70 -0.55 3.47 -7.95
C SER A 70 -1.54 4.06 -8.94
N LEU A 71 -2.58 4.72 -8.42
CA LEU A 71 -3.32 5.68 -9.23
C LEU A 71 -2.41 6.86 -9.56
N PRO A 72 -2.61 7.58 -10.68
CA PRO A 72 -1.90 8.81 -10.97
C PRO A 72 -1.99 9.78 -9.78
N PHE A 73 -0.88 10.48 -9.51
CA PHE A 73 -0.79 11.45 -8.42
C PHE A 73 0.16 12.59 -8.78
N GLU A 74 -0.05 13.74 -8.17
CA GLU A 74 0.89 14.84 -8.20
C GLU A 74 1.89 14.69 -7.05
N VAL A 75 3.16 14.96 -7.35
CA VAL A 75 4.23 14.97 -6.36
C VAL A 75 4.08 16.23 -5.51
N GLY A 76 4.16 16.08 -4.19
CA GLY A 76 4.04 17.22 -3.29
C GLY A 76 5.33 18.04 -3.17
N GLU A 77 5.28 19.04 -2.29
CA GLU A 77 6.31 20.08 -2.16
C GLU A 77 7.67 19.55 -1.70
N ASN A 78 7.68 18.49 -0.90
CA ASN A 78 8.91 17.84 -0.42
C ASN A 78 9.62 17.05 -1.53
N ARG A 79 8.99 16.86 -2.70
CA ARG A 79 9.53 16.12 -3.84
C ARG A 79 10.03 14.72 -3.48
N ARG A 80 9.35 14.08 -2.54
CA ARG A 80 9.70 12.75 -2.03
C ARG A 80 8.47 11.90 -1.90
N VAL A 81 8.62 10.65 -2.28
CA VAL A 81 7.59 9.63 -2.21
C VAL A 81 8.05 8.55 -1.26
N ALA A 82 7.18 8.14 -0.34
CA ALA A 82 7.42 6.99 0.50
C ALA A 82 6.39 5.90 0.21
N VAL A 83 6.89 4.68 0.01
CA VAL A 83 6.09 3.47 -0.13
C VAL A 83 6.36 2.59 1.07
N LYS A 84 5.32 2.15 1.76
CA LYS A 84 5.43 1.16 2.83
C LYS A 84 4.62 -0.08 2.45
N ILE A 85 5.31 -1.22 2.39
CA ILE A 85 4.71 -2.53 2.10
C ILE A 85 4.62 -3.32 3.40
N VAL A 86 3.53 -4.07 3.58
CA VAL A 86 3.39 -5.11 4.59
C VAL A 86 3.04 -6.41 3.87
N ASP A 87 3.85 -7.46 4.11
CA ASP A 87 3.64 -8.77 3.48
C ASP A 87 2.65 -9.65 4.28
N ASP A 88 2.34 -10.85 3.76
CA ASP A 88 1.47 -11.84 4.38
C ASP A 88 1.99 -12.45 5.70
N ARG A 89 3.17 -12.02 6.15
CA ARG A 89 3.81 -12.39 7.43
C ARG A 89 3.90 -11.20 8.39
N ASP A 90 3.20 -10.10 8.09
CA ASP A 90 3.26 -8.82 8.81
C ASP A 90 4.65 -8.17 8.83
N ILE A 91 5.52 -8.49 7.87
CA ILE A 91 6.83 -7.83 7.75
C ILE A 91 6.67 -6.51 7.01
N GLU A 92 7.08 -5.43 7.67
CA GLU A 92 7.08 -4.09 7.08
C GLU A 92 8.37 -3.81 6.28
N SER A 93 8.23 -3.18 5.12
CA SER A 93 9.34 -2.78 4.26
C SER A 93 9.09 -1.39 3.66
N PRO A 94 9.70 -0.32 4.21
CA PRO A 94 9.61 1.02 3.64
C PRO A 94 10.65 1.25 2.55
N LYS A 95 10.27 2.04 1.54
CA LYS A 95 11.15 2.57 0.50
C LYS A 95 10.84 4.03 0.27
N ILE A 96 11.86 4.87 0.31
CA ILE A 96 11.78 6.30 -0.02
C ILE A 96 12.41 6.50 -1.40
N VAL A 97 11.78 7.37 -2.20
CA VAL A 97 12.21 7.76 -3.53
C VAL A 97 12.17 9.29 -3.63
N GLU A 98 13.28 9.90 -4.01
CA GLU A 98 13.34 11.32 -4.34
C GLU A 98 12.91 11.52 -5.80
N VAL A 99 12.20 12.62 -6.09
CA VAL A 99 11.65 12.90 -7.42
C VAL A 99 12.23 14.20 -7.96
N GLU A 100 12.91 14.12 -9.11
CA GLU A 100 13.55 15.25 -9.82
C GLU A 100 12.59 16.17 -10.57
#